data_AF-A0A966XN40-F1
#
_entry.id   AF-A0A966XN40-F1
#
_cell.length_a   1.000
_cell.length_b   1.000
_cell.length_c   1.000
_cell.angle_alpha   90.00
_cell.angle_beta   90.00
_cell.angle_gamma   90.00
#
_symmetry.space_group_name_H-M   'P 1'
#
loop_
_entity.id
_entity.type
_entity.pdbx_description
1 polymer ?
#
loop_
_entity_poly.entity_id
_entity_poly.type
_entity_poly.pdbx_seq_one_letter_code
_entity_poly.pdbx_strand_id
1 'polypeptide(L)' 'LDNPFEIKEGMVFALETYCPAADGNGAARIEEEVVVTNDGCKVITLFPAQELFIANEY' A
#
# COMPACT_ATOMS: atom_id res chain seq x y z
N LEU A 1 -11.62 -12.86 15.11
CA LEU A 1 -10.71 -13.63 14.22
C LEU A 1 -11.56 -14.51 13.31
N ASP A 2 -12.69 -13.96 12.84
CA ASP A 2 -13.92 -14.76 12.71
C ASP A 2 -14.15 -15.26 11.29
N ASN A 3 -13.33 -14.80 10.35
CA ASN A 3 -13.30 -15.23 8.96
C ASN A 3 -11.84 -15.31 8.49
N PRO A 4 -11.06 -16.27 8.99
CA PRO A 4 -9.69 -16.43 8.51
C PRO A 4 -9.73 -16.87 7.05
N PHE A 5 -8.79 -16.34 6.28
CA PHE A 5 -8.58 -16.75 4.91
C PHE A 5 -7.09 -17.00 4.69
N GLU A 6 -6.78 -18.13 4.07
CA GLU A 6 -5.40 -18.50 3.79
C GLU A 6 -4.88 -17.67 2.61
N ILE A 7 -3.71 -17.06 2.81
CA ILE A 7 -2.98 -16.36 1.75
C ILE A 7 -2.33 -17.40 0.85
N LYS A 8 -2.56 -17.29 -0.47
CA LYS A 8 -2.07 -18.25 -1.47
C LYS A 8 -1.18 -17.57 -2.49
N GLU A 9 -0.22 -18.30 -3.03
CA GLU A 9 0.63 -17.86 -4.13
C GLU A 9 -0.22 -17.32 -5.30
N GLY A 10 0.23 -16.21 -5.89
CA GLY A 10 -0.47 -15.52 -6.97
C GLY A 10 -1.59 -14.57 -6.53
N MET A 11 -1.96 -14.55 -5.24
CA MET A 11 -2.82 -13.47 -4.72
C MET A 11 -2.09 -12.14 -4.76
N VAL A 12 -2.87 -11.08 -4.96
CA VAL A 12 -2.37 -9.71 -5.03
C VAL A 12 -3.08 -8.89 -3.96
N PHE A 13 -2.29 -8.10 -3.22
CA PHE A 13 -2.78 -7.23 -2.15
C PHE A 13 -2.32 -5.81 -2.39
N ALA A 14 -3.23 -4.86 -2.15
CA ALA A 14 -2.87 -3.49 -1.87
C ALA A 14 -2.39 -3.39 -0.42
N LEU A 15 -1.17 -2.91 -0.22
CA LEU A 15 -0.63 -2.56 1.09
C LEU A 15 -0.69 -1.05 1.25
N GLU A 16 -1.61 -0.58 2.10
CA GLU A 16 -1.92 0.82 2.25
C GLU A 16 -1.44 1.39 3.59
N THR A 17 -1.06 2.67 3.59
CA THR A 17 -0.85 3.45 4.81
C THR A 17 -1.45 4.85 4.66
N TYR A 18 -2.05 5.34 5.74
CA TYR A 18 -2.68 6.65 5.82
C TYR A 18 -2.15 7.42 7.03
N CYS A 19 -1.76 8.68 6.82
CA CYS A 19 -1.29 9.58 7.88
C CYS A 19 -2.01 10.93 7.76
N PRO A 20 -2.96 11.24 8.68
CA PRO A 20 -3.69 12.50 8.65
C PRO A 20 -2.80 13.67 9.08
N ALA A 21 -3.02 14.86 8.49
CA ALA A 21 -2.38 16.09 8.95
C ALA A 21 -2.95 16.52 10.31
N ALA A 22 -2.08 17.05 11.18
CA ALA A 22 -2.47 17.47 12.53
C ALA A 22 -3.48 18.63 12.56
N ASP A 23 -3.52 19.44 11.50
CA ASP A 23 -4.43 20.57 11.34
C ASP A 23 -5.75 20.20 10.65
N GLY A 24 -5.91 18.94 10.23
CA GLY A 24 -7.11 18.42 9.57
C GLY A 24 -7.29 18.85 8.11
N ASN A 25 -6.32 19.53 7.50
CA ASN A 25 -6.46 20.06 6.13
C ASN A 25 -6.06 19.07 5.02
N GLY A 26 -5.59 17.87 5.37
CA GLY A 26 -5.17 16.88 4.39
C GLY A 26 -4.62 15.60 5.02
N ALA A 27 -4.00 14.76 4.19
CA ALA A 27 -3.34 13.54 4.61
C ALA A 27 -2.30 13.08 3.60
N ALA A 28 -1.28 12.37 4.07
CA ALA A 28 -0.41 11.55 3.21
C ALA A 28 -0.99 10.14 3.10
N ARG A 29 -1.05 9.61 1.87
CA ARG A 29 -1.40 8.21 1.60
C ARG A 29 -0.35 7.62 0.67
N ILE A 30 0.05 6.39 0.96
CA ILE A 30 0.89 5.56 0.10
C ILE A 30 0.26 4.18 0.01
N GLU A 31 0.34 3.58 -1.17
CA GLU A 31 -0.17 2.25 -1.47
C GLU A 31 0.79 1.55 -2.43
N GLU A 32 1.21 0.35 -2.07
CA GLU A 32 1.98 -0.53 -2.96
C GLU A 32 1.23 -1.84 -3.19
N GLU A 33 1.24 -2.32 -4.43
CA GLU A 33 0.68 -3.61 -4.77
C GLU A 33 1.77 -4.69 -4.62
N VAL A 34 1.46 -5.76 -3.90
CA VAL A 34 2.34 -6.90 -3.71
C VAL A 34 1.67 -8.18 -4.21
N VAL A 35 2.44 -9.02 -4.91
CA VAL A 35 2.04 -10.39 -5.26
C VAL A 35 2.67 -11.36 -4.28
N VAL A 36 1.91 -12.37 -3.86
CA VAL A 36 2.39 -13.47 -3.02
C VAL A 36 3.17 -14.45 -3.88
N THR A 37 4.39 -14.79 -3.45
CA THR A 37 5.24 -15.82 -4.05
C THR A 37 5.35 -17.02 -3.10
N ASN A 38 5.95 -18.12 -3.57
CA ASN A 38 6.17 -19.31 -2.74
C ASN A 38 7.12 -19.07 -1.54
N ASP A 39 7.93 -18.01 -1.58
CA ASP A 39 8.97 -17.69 -0.62
C ASP A 39 8.78 -16.32 0.08
N GLY A 40 7.67 -15.63 -0.19
CA GLY A 40 7.37 -14.33 0.41
C GLY A 40 6.39 -13.50 -0.42
N CYS A 41 6.73 -12.22 -0.60
CA CYS A 41 5.99 -11.31 -1.45
C CYS A 41 6.94 -10.49 -2.31
N LYS A 42 6.41 -9.98 -3.42
CA LYS A 42 7.12 -9.09 -4.34
C LYS A 42 6.28 -7.85 -4.62
N VAL A 43 6.88 -6.68 -4.42
CA VAL A 43 6.29 -5.41 -4.86
C VAL A 43 6.23 -5.36 -6.38
N ILE A 44 5.05 -5.07 -6.92
CA ILE A 44 4.81 -4.94 -8.36
C ILE A 44 4.45 -3.51 -8.79
N THR A 45 4.21 -2.60 -7.83
CA THR A 45 4.16 -1.17 -8.12
C THR A 45 5.49 -0.69 -8.69
N LEU A 46 5.45 -0.09 -9.88
CA LEU A 46 6.63 0.46 -10.56
C LEU A 46 6.76 1.97 -10.43
N PHE A 47 5.69 2.65 -9.99
CA PHE A 47 5.74 4.08 -9.75
C PHE A 47 6.66 4.34 -8.53
N PRO A 48 7.59 5.32 -8.60
CA PRO A 48 8.47 5.64 -7.48
C PRO A 48 7.66 5.95 -6.22
N ALA A 49 8.12 5.50 -5.06
CA ALA A 49 7.38 5.63 -3.80
C ALA A 49 8.29 5.90 -2.58
N GLN A 50 9.60 6.00 -2.80
CA GLN A 50 10.61 6.28 -1.77
C GLN A 50 10.47 7.71 -1.21
N GLU A 51 10.02 8.63 -2.05
CA GLU A 51 9.65 9.98 -1.67
C GLU A 51 8.17 10.19 -1.99
N LEU A 52 7.44 10.84 -1.09
CA LEU A 52 6.03 11.11 -1.30
C LEU A 52 5.86 12.27 -2.28
N PHE A 53 5.09 12.04 -3.33
CA PHE A 53 4.77 13.03 -4.33
C PHE A 53 3.51 13.81 -3.94
N ILE A 54 3.53 15.12 -4.18
CA ILE A 54 2.32 15.95 -4.12
C ILE A 54 1.62 15.81 -5.47
N ALA A 55 0.52 15.06 -5.50
CA ALA A 55 -0.23 14.82 -6.73
C ALA A 55 -0.91 16.10 -7.27
N ASN A 56 -1.32 17.02 -6.38
CA ASN A 56 -1.89 18.32 -6.70
C ASN A 56 -1.42 19.36 -5.67
N GLU A 57 -1.03 20.56 -6.13
CA GLU A 57 -0.85 21.71 -5.24
C GLU A 57 -2.20 22.14 -4.65
N TYR A 58 -2.18 22.58 -3.39
CA TYR A 58 -3.34 23.12 -2.67
C TYR A 58 -3.54 24.60 -2.99
#